data_AF-A0A963PW07-F1
#
_entry.id   AF-A0A963PW07-F1
#
_cell.length_a   1.000
_cell.length_b   1.000
_cell.length_c   1.000
_cell.angle_alpha   90.00
_cell.angle_beta   90.00
_cell.angle_gamma   90.00
#
_symmetry.space_group_name_H-M   'P 1'
#
loop_
_entity.id
_entity.type
_entity.pdbx_description
1 polymer ?
#
loop_
_entity_poly.entity_id
_entity_poly.type
_entity_poly.pdbx_seq_one_letter_code
_entity_poly.pdbx_strand_id
1 'polypeptide(L)'
;MFSPFLKKPFAQAIRDGVIPAHLNTIAGTWGAIHDTGELTYMNLVHLAGCDGTDPDSMTRFEIEGRRQAMLAVEALRRYTPGCAGARLRNFGMTIGIRDTRKIDAAYNMTEHDVREQARFDDSVGIYPEFIDGYGVL
;
A
#
# COMPACT_ATOMS: atom_id res chain seq x y z
N MET A 1 -16.84 -0.51 -16.38
CA MET A 1 -15.92 0.33 -15.58
C MET A 1 -14.62 -0.44 -15.42
N PHE A 2 -13.49 0.10 -15.86
CA PHE A 2 -12.19 -0.55 -15.62
C PHE A 2 -11.90 -0.49 -14.11
N SER A 3 -11.58 -1.62 -13.50
CA SER A 3 -11.17 -1.62 -12.09
C SER A 3 -9.82 -0.90 -11.97
N PRO A 4 -9.67 0.04 -11.02
CA PRO A 4 -8.38 0.66 -10.75
C PRO A 4 -7.39 -0.30 -10.07
N PHE A 5 -7.85 -1.49 -9.65
CA PHE A 5 -7.04 -2.47 -8.93
C PHE A 5 -6.24 -3.39 -9.88
N LEU A 6 -4.92 -3.36 -9.71
CA LEU A 6 -3.92 -4.10 -10.46
C LEU A 6 -3.45 -5.29 -9.62
N LYS A 7 -3.88 -6.49 -10.04
CA LYS A 7 -3.39 -7.78 -9.48
C LYS A 7 -2.98 -8.76 -10.56
N LYS A 8 -3.73 -8.81 -11.68
CA LYS A 8 -3.47 -9.74 -12.79
C LYS A 8 -2.05 -9.60 -13.38
N PRO A 9 -1.52 -8.38 -13.63
CA PRO A 9 -0.18 -8.21 -14.18
C PRO A 9 0.91 -8.77 -13.25
N PHE A 10 0.82 -8.48 -11.94
CA PHE A 10 1.79 -8.94 -10.96
C PHE A 10 1.72 -10.46 -10.74
N ALA A 11 0.51 -11.03 -10.72
CA ALA A 11 0.35 -12.48 -10.64
C ALA A 11 0.95 -13.21 -11.86
N GLN A 12 0.86 -12.63 -13.06
CA GLN A 12 1.53 -13.17 -14.24
C GLN A 12 3.04 -13.03 -14.15
N ALA A 13 3.53 -11.86 -13.72
CA ALA A 13 4.96 -11.62 -13.52
C ALA A 13 5.60 -12.58 -12.51
N ILE A 14 4.87 -12.98 -11.46
CA ILE A 14 5.31 -14.02 -10.52
C ILE A 14 5.38 -15.39 -11.21
N ARG A 15 4.34 -15.78 -11.96
CA ARG A 15 4.32 -17.06 -12.69
C ARG A 15 5.48 -17.19 -13.69
N ASP A 16 5.82 -16.09 -14.34
CA ASP A 16 6.87 -16.05 -15.36
C ASP A 16 8.28 -15.80 -14.76
N GLY A 17 8.40 -15.71 -13.43
CA GLY A 17 9.67 -15.52 -12.73
C GLY A 17 10.26 -14.11 -12.82
N VAL A 18 9.51 -13.13 -13.35
CA VAL A 18 9.93 -11.71 -13.37
C VAL A 18 9.93 -11.13 -11.97
N ILE A 19 8.93 -11.49 -11.16
CA ILE A 19 8.86 -11.13 -9.74
C ILE A 19 9.14 -12.41 -8.91
N PRO A 20 10.08 -12.36 -7.94
CA PRO A 20 10.29 -13.48 -7.02
C PRO A 20 8.99 -13.90 -6.31
N ALA A 21 8.74 -15.20 -6.21
CA ALA A 21 7.47 -15.74 -5.69
C ALA A 21 7.14 -15.33 -4.25
N HIS A 22 8.14 -15.00 -3.43
CA HIS A 22 7.93 -14.52 -2.06
C HIS A 22 7.38 -13.08 -1.99
N LEU A 23 7.44 -12.31 -3.08
CA LEU A 23 6.92 -10.93 -3.18
C LEU A 23 5.47 -10.92 -3.66
N ASN A 24 4.61 -11.65 -2.95
CA ASN A 24 3.21 -11.80 -3.29
C ASN A 24 2.32 -10.62 -2.83
N THR A 25 2.92 -9.60 -2.20
CA THR A 25 2.25 -8.38 -1.73
C THR A 25 2.20 -7.25 -2.77
N ILE A 26 2.87 -7.42 -3.93
CA ILE A 26 2.85 -6.41 -4.99
C ILE A 26 1.51 -6.45 -5.73
N ALA A 27 0.61 -5.55 -5.33
CA ALA A 27 -0.69 -5.31 -5.93
C ALA A 27 -1.22 -3.98 -5.41
N GLY A 28 -2.20 -3.39 -6.10
CA GLY A 28 -2.85 -2.20 -5.58
C GLY A 28 -3.53 -1.36 -6.63
N THR A 29 -3.81 -0.11 -6.31
CA THR A 29 -4.61 0.77 -7.17
C THR A 29 -3.76 1.83 -7.88
N TRP A 30 -4.21 2.22 -9.07
CA TRP A 30 -3.82 3.49 -9.67
C TRP A 30 -4.90 4.54 -9.42
N GLY A 31 -4.49 5.79 -9.21
CA GLY A 31 -5.39 6.90 -8.90
C GLY A 31 -6.05 7.49 -10.13
N ALA A 32 -5.29 8.21 -10.95
CA ALA A 32 -5.77 8.82 -12.18
C ALA A 32 -4.83 8.53 -13.35
N ILE A 33 -5.41 8.49 -14.56
CA ILE A 33 -4.70 8.52 -15.82
C ILE A 33 -4.94 9.90 -16.41
N HIS A 34 -3.87 10.63 -16.70
CA HIS A 34 -3.95 11.89 -17.40
C HIS A 34 -4.01 11.65 -18.92
N ASP A 35 -4.58 12.58 -19.69
CA ASP A 35 -4.70 12.46 -21.15
C ASP A 35 -3.33 12.36 -21.86
N THR A 36 -2.27 12.79 -21.17
CA THR A 36 -0.88 12.64 -21.61
C THR A 36 -0.32 11.22 -21.40
N GLY A 37 -1.10 10.29 -20.84
CA GLY A 37 -0.74 8.90 -20.59
C GLY A 37 -0.06 8.66 -19.23
N GLU A 38 -0.03 9.65 -18.34
CA GLU A 38 0.62 9.55 -17.04
C GLU A 38 -0.28 8.87 -15.99
N LEU A 39 0.27 7.88 -15.29
CA LEU A 39 -0.31 7.27 -14.09
C LEU A 39 0.24 8.00 -12.86
N THR A 40 -0.57 8.84 -12.22
CA THR A 40 -0.05 9.86 -11.27
C THR A 40 0.05 9.40 -9.82
N TYR A 41 -0.63 8.31 -9.45
CA TYR A 41 -0.62 7.78 -8.07
C TYR A 41 -0.75 6.27 -8.11
N MET A 42 0.30 5.54 -7.70
CA MET A 42 0.29 4.08 -7.66
C MET A 42 0.70 3.60 -6.28
N ASN A 43 -0.21 2.91 -5.60
CA ASN A 43 0.05 2.32 -4.28
C ASN A 43 0.16 0.80 -4.44
N LEU A 44 1.34 0.31 -4.80
CA LEU A 44 1.53 -1.09 -5.25
C LEU A 44 2.41 -1.93 -4.33
N VAL A 45 3.28 -1.28 -3.56
CA VAL A 45 4.32 -1.96 -2.78
C VAL A 45 4.00 -1.79 -1.31
N HIS A 46 3.84 -2.92 -0.62
CA HIS A 46 3.65 -2.98 0.81
C HIS A 46 4.77 -3.84 1.42
N LEU A 47 5.47 -3.27 2.40
CA LEU A 47 6.54 -3.92 3.12
C LEU A 47 6.14 -4.07 4.59
N ALA A 48 6.18 -5.30 5.10
CA ALA A 48 5.88 -5.60 6.50
C ALA A 48 7.15 -5.56 7.36
N GLY A 49 6.99 -5.22 8.64
CA GLY A 49 8.07 -5.30 9.63
C GLY A 49 9.09 -4.17 9.61
N CYS A 50 8.79 -3.06 8.92
CA CYS A 50 9.64 -1.87 8.98
C CYS A 50 9.45 -1.17 10.32
N ASP A 51 10.49 -1.17 11.16
CA ASP A 51 10.54 -0.35 12.36
C ASP A 51 10.81 1.11 11.97
N GLY A 52 9.82 1.99 12.13
CA GLY A 52 9.95 3.43 11.89
C GLY A 52 10.57 4.22 13.05
N THR A 53 11.09 3.53 14.06
CA THR A 53 11.88 4.10 15.16
C THR A 53 13.38 3.87 14.99
N ASP A 54 13.77 2.93 14.13
CA ASP A 54 15.16 2.61 13.79
C ASP A 54 15.53 3.18 12.41
N PRO A 55 16.48 4.13 12.31
CA PRO A 55 16.92 4.68 11.02
C PRO A 55 17.59 3.65 10.09
N ASP A 56 18.24 2.61 10.64
CA ASP A 56 18.85 1.57 9.82
C ASP A 56 17.77 0.69 9.19
N SER A 57 16.71 0.38 9.95
CA SER A 57 15.49 -0.25 9.44
C SER A 57 14.88 0.57 8.32
N MET A 58 14.62 1.87 8.54
CA MET A 58 14.09 2.73 7.49
C MET A 58 14.93 2.70 6.21
N THR A 59 16.25 2.78 6.34
CA THR A 59 17.18 2.74 5.20
C THR A 59 17.08 1.43 4.42
N ARG A 60 17.10 0.28 5.12
CA ARG A 60 16.95 -1.04 4.49
C ARG A 60 15.64 -1.15 3.71
N PHE A 61 14.55 -0.71 4.32
CA PHE A 61 13.22 -0.81 3.73
C PHE A 61 12.99 0.19 2.60
N GLU A 62 13.64 1.36 2.61
CA GLU A 62 13.63 2.28 1.46
C GLU A 62 14.32 1.69 0.24
N ILE A 63 15.48 1.07 0.43
CA ILE A 63 16.22 0.39 -0.65
C ILE A 63 15.36 -0.75 -1.22
N GLU A 64 14.79 -1.58 -0.35
CA GLU A 64 13.96 -2.71 -0.77
C GLU A 64 12.66 -2.25 -1.47
N GLY A 65 12.01 -1.21 -0.95
CA GLY A 65 10.81 -0.64 -1.56
C GLY A 65 11.06 -0.11 -2.96
N ARG A 66 12.17 0.59 -3.18
CA ARG A 66 12.58 1.06 -4.50
C ARG A 66 12.88 -0.11 -5.44
N ARG A 67 13.53 -1.17 -4.95
CA ARG A 67 13.78 -2.40 -5.72
C ARG A 67 12.46 -3.07 -6.17
N GLN A 68 11.51 -3.24 -5.26
CA GLN A 68 10.20 -3.83 -5.57
C GLN A 68 9.36 -2.95 -6.51
N ALA A 69 9.44 -1.62 -6.36
CA ALA A 69 8.74 -0.70 -7.25
C ALA A 69 9.30 -0.76 -8.69
N MET A 70 10.61 -0.96 -8.88
CA MET A 70 11.17 -1.22 -10.21
C MET A 70 10.68 -2.54 -10.82
N LEU A 71 10.53 -3.59 -10.02
CA LEU A 71 9.90 -4.84 -10.46
C LEU A 71 8.44 -4.65 -10.85
N ALA A 72 7.71 -3.81 -10.10
CA ALA A 72 6.32 -3.49 -10.43
C ALA A 72 6.24 -2.75 -11.78
N VAL A 73 7.10 -1.77 -12.03
CA VAL A 73 7.17 -1.07 -13.34
C VAL A 73 7.46 -2.05 -14.47
N GLU A 74 8.38 -2.99 -14.28
CA GLU A 74 8.70 -4.00 -15.28
C GLU A 74 7.53 -4.95 -15.56
N ALA A 75 6.82 -5.39 -14.52
CA ALA A 75 5.60 -6.18 -14.68
C ALA A 75 4.52 -5.41 -15.45
N LEU A 76 4.34 -4.11 -15.18
CA LEU A 76 3.38 -3.28 -15.92
C LEU A 76 3.76 -3.18 -17.40
N ARG A 77 5.05 -2.97 -17.72
CA ARG A 77 5.51 -2.92 -19.12
C ARG A 77 5.19 -4.18 -19.91
N ARG A 78 5.36 -5.34 -19.27
CA ARG A 78 5.18 -6.65 -19.93
C ARG A 78 3.72 -7.07 -20.03
N TYR A 79 2.94 -6.81 -18.98
CA TYR A 79 1.63 -7.46 -18.80
C TYR A 79 0.45 -6.50 -18.74
N THR A 80 0.67 -5.19 -18.75
CA THR A 80 -0.40 -4.19 -18.76
C THR A 80 -0.46 -3.49 -20.13
N PRO A 81 -1.55 -3.66 -20.90
CA PRO A 81 -1.76 -2.94 -22.15
C PRO A 81 -1.63 -1.41 -21.96
N GLY A 82 -0.97 -0.74 -22.89
CA GLY A 82 -0.69 0.71 -22.81
C GLY A 82 0.52 1.08 -21.95
N CYS A 83 1.10 0.15 -21.18
CA CYS A 83 2.25 0.42 -20.32
C CYS A 83 3.60 -0.02 -20.89
N ALA A 84 3.68 -0.51 -22.14
CA ALA A 84 4.94 -1.00 -22.73
C ALA A 84 6.08 0.02 -22.68
N GLY A 85 5.75 1.31 -22.83
CA GLY A 85 6.69 2.44 -22.72
C GLY A 85 6.70 3.12 -21.35
N ALA A 86 6.08 2.55 -20.31
CA ALA A 86 5.95 3.19 -19.00
C ALA A 86 7.32 3.54 -18.43
N ARG A 87 7.45 4.74 -17.86
CA ARG A 87 8.68 5.20 -17.20
C ARG A 87 8.32 5.69 -15.81
N LEU A 88 9.16 5.34 -14.85
CA LEU A 88 9.01 5.86 -13.51
C LEU A 88 9.46 7.32 -13.50
N ARG A 89 8.58 8.23 -13.08
CA ARG A 89 8.89 9.66 -12.94
C ARG A 89 9.61 9.97 -11.63
N ASN A 90 9.07 9.48 -10.51
CA ASN A 90 9.67 9.65 -9.20
C ASN A 90 9.19 8.57 -8.22
N PHE A 91 9.92 8.41 -7.11
CA PHE A 91 9.44 7.69 -5.94
C PHE A 91 8.87 8.67 -4.90
N GLY A 92 8.22 8.14 -3.86
CA GLY A 92 8.11 8.87 -2.61
C GLY A 92 9.51 9.19 -2.08
N MET A 93 9.69 10.40 -1.53
CA MET A 93 11.00 10.84 -1.02
C MET A 93 11.51 9.97 0.12
N THR A 94 10.60 9.50 0.97
CA THR A 94 10.85 8.59 2.09
C THR A 94 9.85 7.45 2.10
N ILE A 95 10.18 6.37 2.80
CA ILE A 95 9.20 5.32 3.10
C ILE A 95 8.13 5.85 4.06
N GLY A 96 6.86 5.60 3.73
CA GLY A 96 5.74 5.92 4.62
C GLY A 96 5.49 4.77 5.59
N ILE A 97 5.51 5.06 6.90
CA ILE A 97 5.15 4.11 7.95
C ILE A 97 3.76 4.44 8.47
N ARG A 98 2.86 3.45 8.46
CA ARG A 98 1.48 3.63 8.92
C ARG A 98 1.35 3.64 10.44
N ASP A 99 2.17 2.85 11.13
CA ASP A 99 2.07 2.67 12.57
C ASP A 99 3.48 2.60 13.19
N THR A 100 3.76 3.47 14.15
CA THR A 100 5.07 3.51 14.85
C THR A 100 4.89 3.77 16.33
N ARG A 101 4.23 4.90 16.68
CA ARG A 101 3.90 5.29 18.04
C ARG A 101 2.42 5.58 18.12
N LYS A 102 1.79 5.13 19.19
CA LYS A 102 0.42 5.46 19.55
C LYS A 102 0.42 6.21 20.87
N ILE A 103 -0.56 7.09 21.02
CA ILE A 103 -0.84 7.67 22.33
C ILE A 103 -1.43 6.59 23.23
N ASP A 104 -1.18 6.72 24.53
CA ASP A 104 -2.00 6.07 25.53
C ASP A 104 -3.14 7.05 25.87
N ALA A 105 -4.33 6.78 25.33
CA ALA A 105 -5.47 7.66 25.52
C ALA A 105 -6.12 7.42 26.89
N ALA A 106 -6.90 8.39 27.38
CA ALA A 106 -7.70 8.20 28.60
C ALA A 106 -8.63 6.99 28.51
N TYR A 107 -9.05 6.67 27.29
CA TYR A 107 -9.73 5.44 26.94
C TYR A 107 -9.23 4.96 25.58
N ASN A 108 -8.67 3.75 25.55
CA ASN A 108 -8.26 3.08 24.32
C ASN A 108 -9.42 2.19 23.85
N MET A 109 -10.02 2.51 22.71
CA MET A 109 -11.10 1.71 22.12
C MET A 109 -10.66 0.27 21.90
N THR A 110 -11.55 -0.67 22.20
CA THR A 110 -11.34 -2.10 22.00
C THR A 110 -11.94 -2.58 20.68
N GLU A 111 -11.53 -3.78 20.25
CA GLU A 111 -12.16 -4.46 19.11
C GLU A 111 -13.68 -4.60 19.30
N HIS A 112 -14.12 -4.92 20.52
CA HIS A 112 -15.53 -5.08 20.83
C HIS A 112 -16.31 -3.78 20.62
N ASP A 113 -15.74 -2.66 21.07
CA ASP A 113 -16.38 -1.35 20.90
C ASP A 113 -16.59 -1.01 19.42
N VAL A 114 -15.63 -1.36 18.57
CA VAL A 114 -15.74 -1.15 17.12
C VAL A 114 -16.76 -2.10 16.49
N ARG A 115 -16.70 -3.40 16.80
CA ARG A 115 -17.59 -4.41 16.20
C ARG A 115 -19.05 -4.24 16.60
N GLU A 116 -19.30 -3.86 17.85
CA GLU A 116 -20.65 -3.68 18.40
C GLU A 116 -21.15 -2.23 18.35
N GLN A 117 -20.45 -1.35 17.61
CA GLN A 117 -20.89 0.04 17.38
C GLN A 117 -21.11 0.82 18.68
N ALA A 118 -20.14 0.75 19.60
CA ALA A 118 -20.21 1.40 20.90
C ALA A 118 -20.60 2.88 20.80
N ARG A 119 -21.40 3.33 21.78
CA ARG A 119 -21.82 4.72 21.92
C ARG A 119 -21.44 5.20 23.31
N PHE A 120 -20.70 6.30 23.37
CA PHE A 120 -20.27 6.94 24.59
C PHE A 120 -21.17 8.14 24.89
N ASP A 121 -21.31 8.52 26.16
CA ASP A 121 -22.22 9.60 26.60
C ASP A 121 -21.91 10.96 25.94
N ASP A 122 -20.66 11.17 25.54
CA ASP A 122 -20.15 12.37 24.88
C ASP A 122 -20.11 12.26 23.33
N SER A 123 -20.74 11.24 22.75
CA SER A 123 -20.77 11.04 21.30
C SER A 123 -21.58 12.12 20.58
N VAL A 124 -20.93 12.91 19.73
CA VAL A 124 -21.57 13.97 18.91
C VAL A 124 -21.75 13.60 17.43
N GLY A 125 -21.16 12.50 16.98
CA GLY A 125 -21.23 12.02 15.61
C GLY A 125 -20.70 10.59 15.49
N ILE A 126 -21.11 9.89 14.42
CA ILE A 126 -20.69 8.51 14.14
C ILE A 126 -20.01 8.50 12.77
N TYR A 127 -18.80 7.93 12.72
CA TYR A 127 -18.07 7.75 11.47
C TYR A 127 -18.22 6.29 10.99
N PRO A 128 -18.73 6.03 9.78
CA PRO A 128 -19.16 4.70 9.36
C PRO A 128 -18.03 3.80 8.83
N GLU A 129 -16.81 4.30 8.72
CA GLU A 129 -15.68 3.55 8.16
C GLU A 129 -14.54 3.44 9.17
N PHE A 130 -14.08 2.22 9.42
CA PHE A 130 -12.94 1.97 10.30
C PHE A 130 -11.84 1.25 9.52
N ILE A 131 -10.62 1.78 9.57
CA ILE A 131 -9.44 1.13 9.00
C ILE A 131 -8.64 0.57 10.16
N ASP A 132 -8.61 -0.76 10.27
CA ASP A 132 -7.79 -1.44 11.27
C ASP A 132 -6.39 -1.70 10.74
N GLY A 133 -5.39 -1.08 11.38
CA GLY A 133 -3.98 -1.31 11.08
C GLY A 133 -3.46 -2.66 11.58
N TYR A 134 -4.17 -3.34 12.50
CA TYR A 134 -3.79 -4.64 13.04
C TYR A 134 -4.42 -5.82 12.31
N GLY A 135 -5.40 -5.59 11.44
CA GLY A 135 -6.11 -6.65 10.73
C GLY A 135 -6.86 -7.62 11.65
N VAL A 136 -7.28 -7.12 12.82
CA VAL A 136 -8.08 -7.82 13.81
C VAL A 136 -9.55 -7.81 13.41
N LEU A 137 -10.01 -6.78 12.69
CA LEU A 137 -11.38 -6.68 12.17
C LEU A 137 -11.70 -7.56 10.96
#